data_AF-A0A1G7WCU6-F1
#
_entry.id   AF-A0A1G7WCU6-F1
#
_cell.length_a   1.000
_cell.length_b   1.000
_cell.length_c   1.000
_cell.angle_alpha   90.00
_cell.angle_beta   90.00
_cell.angle_gamma   90.00
#
_symmetry.space_group_name_H-M   'P 1'
#
loop_
_entity.id
_entity.type
_entity.pdbx_description
1 polymer ?
#
loop_
_entity_poly.entity_id
_entity_poly.type
_entity_poly.pdbx_seq_one_letter_code
_entity_poly.pdbx_strand_id
1 'polypeptide(L)'
;MMDPQTQAISKVTGMFLDKDLERRFEESYLNRSKNQLRRIAQAIGILFFIFIFYDFSANKSNENLVIICICRFLFLFLAIFFYYRLEFFLESSAFFKITIYELLYINLFYIIVFVYETSHFLIQAFAINVIIFGVFFLIPNILHYRIFIALYTLAGFLVVTMSKAYAGFH
;
A
#
# COMPACT_ATOMS: atom_id res chain seq x y z
N MET A 1 31.37 -5.47 26.20
CA MET A 1 30.07 -5.94 26.70
C MET A 1 29.08 -4.81 26.51
N MET A 2 27.98 -5.02 25.79
CA MET A 2 26.92 -4.01 25.65
C MET A 2 26.06 -4.00 26.91
N ASP A 3 25.65 -2.81 27.36
CA ASP A 3 24.89 -2.58 28.60
C ASP A 3 23.43 -3.10 28.46
N PRO A 4 22.93 -3.97 29.35
CA PRO A 4 21.56 -4.49 29.31
C PRO A 4 20.47 -3.40 29.22
N GLN A 5 20.73 -2.21 29.75
CA GLN A 5 19.77 -1.10 29.69
C GLN A 5 19.62 -0.51 28.27
N THR A 6 20.64 -0.63 27.42
CA THR A 6 20.60 -0.15 26.02
C THR A 6 19.74 -1.02 25.08
N GLN A 7 19.35 -2.23 25.52
CA GLN A 7 18.47 -3.13 24.76
C GLN A 7 16.99 -3.00 25.14
N ALA A 8 16.64 -2.04 25.99
CA ALA A 8 15.26 -1.86 26.42
C ALA A 8 14.35 -1.46 25.24
N ILE A 9 13.21 -2.15 25.12
CA ILE A 9 12.21 -1.97 24.07
C ILE A 9 11.08 -1.09 24.61
N SER A 10 10.68 -0.10 23.82
CA SER A 10 9.49 0.70 24.10
C SER A 10 8.23 -0.17 24.04
N LYS A 11 7.50 -0.26 25.15
CA LYS A 11 6.24 -1.03 25.22
C LYS A 11 5.14 -0.47 24.31
N VAL A 12 5.22 0.81 23.93
CA VAL A 12 4.20 1.49 23.13
C VAL A 12 4.48 1.33 21.64
N THR A 13 5.74 1.50 21.23
CA THR A 13 6.11 1.53 19.81
C THR A 13 6.74 0.23 19.31
N GLY A 14 7.20 -0.64 20.22
CA GLY A 14 7.93 -1.86 19.90
C GLY A 14 9.36 -1.64 19.39
N MET A 15 9.87 -0.40 19.42
CA MET A 15 11.22 -0.03 18.97
C MET A 15 12.23 -0.10 20.11
N PHE A 16 13.50 -0.36 19.77
CA PHE A 16 14.63 -0.22 20.68
C PHE A 16 14.79 1.24 21.10
N LEU A 17 15.11 1.47 22.38
CA LEU A 17 15.41 2.82 22.88
C LEU A 17 16.74 3.36 22.32
N ASP A 18 17.68 2.46 22.02
CA ASP A 18 18.92 2.78 21.32
C ASP A 18 18.69 2.87 19.80
N LYS A 19 18.85 4.09 19.26
CA LYS A 19 18.66 4.39 17.84
C LYS A 19 19.68 3.69 16.93
N ASP A 20 20.90 3.46 17.40
CA ASP A 20 21.94 2.79 16.60
C ASP A 20 21.70 1.29 16.55
N LEU A 21 21.13 0.72 17.61
CA LEU A 21 20.66 -0.66 17.63
C LEU A 21 19.45 -0.83 16.71
N GLU A 22 18.46 0.06 16.79
CA GLU A 22 17.29 0.07 15.91
C GLU A 22 17.74 0.10 14.46
N ARG A 23 18.55 1.10 14.05
CA ARG A 23 19.00 1.24 12.66
C ARG A 23 19.68 -0.01 12.11
N ARG A 24 20.55 -0.65 12.91
CA ARG A 24 21.22 -1.91 12.51
C ARG A 24 20.24 -3.07 12.37
N PHE A 25 19.24 -3.13 13.24
CA PHE A 25 18.16 -4.11 13.14
C PHE A 25 17.33 -3.88 11.88
N GLU A 26 16.92 -2.64 11.61
CA GLU A 26 16.16 -2.26 10.42
C GLU A 26 16.90 -2.65 9.13
N GLU A 27 18.18 -2.28 9.01
CA GLU A 27 19.03 -2.60 7.87
C GLU A 27 19.16 -4.11 7.67
N SER A 28 19.43 -4.86 8.74
CA SER A 28 19.57 -6.32 8.66
C SER A 28 18.27 -7.00 8.25
N TYR A 29 17.14 -6.58 8.83
CA TYR A 29 15.82 -7.15 8.57
C TYR A 29 15.38 -6.88 7.12
N LEU A 30 15.46 -5.63 6.68
CA LEU A 30 15.08 -5.25 5.32
C LEU A 30 15.97 -5.89 4.25
N ASN A 31 17.27 -6.02 4.51
CA ASN A 31 18.18 -6.65 3.55
C ASN A 31 17.89 -8.16 3.40
N ARG A 32 17.51 -8.85 4.48
CA ARG A 32 17.05 -10.25 4.41
C ARG A 32 15.75 -10.40 3.62
N SER A 33 14.83 -9.45 3.78
CA SER A 33 13.52 -9.47 3.11
C SER A 33 13.52 -8.82 1.72
N LYS A 34 14.64 -8.27 1.23
CA LYS A 34 14.76 -7.51 -0.02
C LYS A 34 14.18 -8.24 -1.25
N ASN A 35 14.55 -9.51 -1.44
CA ASN A 35 14.06 -10.29 -2.58
C ASN A 35 12.57 -10.62 -2.46
N GLN A 36 12.09 -10.84 -1.24
CA GLN A 36 10.68 -11.09 -0.99
C GLN A 36 9.85 -9.83 -1.29
N LEU A 37 10.30 -8.68 -0.80
CA LEU A 37 9.73 -7.35 -1.07
C LEU A 37 9.57 -7.08 -2.57
N ARG A 38 10.64 -7.31 -3.36
CA ARG A 38 10.61 -7.18 -4.82
C ARG A 38 9.51 -8.03 -5.45
N ARG A 39 9.45 -9.31 -5.09
CA ARG A 39 8.50 -10.27 -5.67
C ARG A 39 7.07 -9.93 -5.29
N ILE A 40 6.84 -9.56 -4.03
CA ILE A 40 5.52 -9.15 -3.52
C ILE A 40 5.03 -7.91 -4.27
N ALA A 41 5.85 -6.85 -4.34
CA ALA A 41 5.46 -5.60 -5.01
C ALA A 41 5.12 -5.82 -6.49
N GLN A 42 5.91 -6.64 -7.20
CA GLN A 42 5.60 -7.02 -8.58
C GLN A 42 4.33 -7.86 -8.69
N ALA A 43 4.16 -8.87 -7.84
CA ALA A 43 3.00 -9.75 -7.87
C ALA A 43 1.70 -8.95 -7.64
N ILE A 44 1.71 -8.03 -6.67
CA ILE A 44 0.59 -7.13 -6.40
C ILE A 44 0.34 -6.20 -7.58
N GLY A 45 1.38 -5.58 -8.14
CA GLY A 45 1.26 -4.68 -9.29
C GLY A 45 0.64 -5.38 -10.51
N ILE A 46 1.11 -6.59 -10.83
CA ILE A 46 0.58 -7.40 -11.93
C ILE A 46 -0.86 -7.81 -11.65
N LEU A 47 -1.14 -8.34 -10.46
CA LEU A 47 -2.47 -8.81 -10.11
C LEU A 47 -3.49 -7.65 -10.10
N PHE A 48 -3.07 -6.47 -9.65
CA PHE A 48 -3.90 -5.26 -9.72
C PHE A 48 -4.11 -4.78 -11.16
N PHE A 49 -3.12 -4.93 -12.03
CA PHE A 49 -3.23 -4.57 -13.45
C PHE A 49 -4.14 -5.53 -14.23
N ILE A 50 -4.17 -6.83 -13.90
CA ILE A 50 -5.06 -7.82 -14.55
C ILE A 50 -6.54 -7.41 -14.44
N PHE A 51 -6.95 -6.69 -13.40
CA PHE A 51 -8.31 -6.18 -13.29
C PHE A 51 -8.71 -5.19 -14.39
N ILE A 52 -7.77 -4.70 -15.20
CA ILE A 52 -8.10 -3.87 -16.37
C ILE A 52 -9.07 -4.59 -17.32
N PHE A 53 -8.95 -5.91 -17.50
CA PHE A 53 -9.88 -6.68 -18.34
C PHE A 53 -11.31 -6.62 -17.82
N TYR A 54 -11.47 -6.66 -16.50
CA TYR A 54 -12.76 -6.49 -15.86
C TYR A 54 -13.27 -5.04 -16.02
N ASP A 55 -12.38 -4.06 -15.86
CA ASP A 55 -12.73 -2.64 -15.96
C ASP A 55 -13.30 -2.27 -17.33
N PHE A 56 -12.81 -2.88 -18.42
CA PHE A 56 -13.35 -2.75 -19.79
C PHE A 56 -14.73 -3.40 -19.98
N SER A 57 -15.05 -4.44 -19.22
CA SER A 57 -16.35 -5.11 -19.29
C SER A 57 -17.41 -4.42 -18.42
N ALA A 58 -16.97 -3.84 -17.29
CA ALA A 58 -17.87 -3.33 -16.26
C ALA A 58 -18.25 -1.85 -16.42
N ASN A 59 -17.40 -1.01 -17.03
CA ASN A 59 -17.68 0.42 -17.16
C ASN A 59 -18.24 0.77 -18.55
N LYS A 60 -19.34 1.51 -18.58
CA LYS A 60 -19.97 1.97 -19.83
C LYS A 60 -19.49 3.37 -20.23
N SER A 61 -19.10 4.19 -19.25
CA SER A 61 -18.55 5.52 -19.50
C SER A 61 -17.08 5.45 -19.95
N ASN A 62 -16.81 5.91 -21.17
CA ASN A 62 -15.45 6.01 -21.72
C ASN A 62 -14.55 6.94 -20.89
N GLU A 63 -15.09 8.01 -20.32
CA GLU A 63 -14.32 8.97 -19.52
C GLU A 63 -13.82 8.32 -18.21
N ASN A 64 -14.71 7.61 -17.51
CA ASN A 64 -14.36 6.89 -16.27
C ASN A 64 -13.32 5.80 -16.55
N LEU A 65 -13.48 5.09 -17.67
CA LEU A 65 -12.56 4.06 -18.09
C LEU A 65 -11.15 4.60 -18.34
N VAL A 66 -10.99 5.76 -18.98
CA VAL A 66 -9.67 6.39 -19.18
C VAL A 66 -9.00 6.70 -17.84
N ILE A 67 -9.75 7.27 -16.88
CA ILE A 67 -9.21 7.58 -15.54
C ILE A 67 -8.77 6.31 -14.83
N ILE A 68 -9.59 5.25 -14.86
CA ILE A 68 -9.27 3.96 -14.25
C ILE A 68 -8.02 3.36 -14.90
N CYS A 69 -7.94 3.34 -16.24
CA CYS A 69 -6.78 2.86 -16.98
C CYS A 69 -5.50 3.61 -16.56
N ILE A 70 -5.53 4.94 -16.50
CA ILE A 70 -4.39 5.75 -16.04
C ILE A 70 -3.95 5.31 -14.64
N CYS A 71 -4.89 5.14 -13.71
CA CYS A 71 -4.58 4.68 -12.36
C CYS A 71 -3.95 3.27 -12.37
N ARG A 72 -4.48 2.33 -13.16
CA ARG A 72 -3.93 0.97 -13.30
C ARG A 72 -2.50 0.98 -13.85
N PHE A 73 -2.23 1.80 -14.86
CA PHE A 73 -0.88 1.96 -15.42
C PHE A 73 0.07 2.62 -14.41
N LEU A 74 -0.38 3.63 -13.64
CA LEU A 74 0.42 4.22 -12.57
C LEU A 74 0.77 3.19 -11.49
N PHE A 75 -0.18 2.34 -11.09
CA PHE A 75 0.07 1.24 -10.16
C PHE A 75 1.15 0.27 -10.66
N LEU A 76 1.07 -0.13 -11.94
CA LEU A 76 2.05 -1.03 -12.54
C LEU A 76 3.42 -0.35 -12.66
N PHE A 77 3.44 0.92 -13.09
CA PHE A 77 4.65 1.71 -13.18
C PHE A 77 5.35 1.85 -11.83
N LEU A 78 4.61 2.17 -10.76
CA LEU A 78 5.14 2.24 -9.41
C LEU A 78 5.71 0.88 -8.97
N ALA A 79 5.03 -0.23 -9.27
CA ALA A 79 5.50 -1.57 -8.90
C ALA A 79 6.80 -1.93 -9.59
N ILE A 80 6.91 -1.61 -10.89
CA ILE A 80 8.12 -1.79 -11.68
C ILE A 80 9.24 -0.88 -11.14
N PHE A 81 8.93 0.39 -10.86
CA PHE A 81 9.87 1.34 -10.29
C PHE A 81 10.42 0.85 -8.95
N PHE A 82 9.56 0.39 -8.05
CA PHE A 82 9.95 -0.18 -6.76
C PHE A 82 10.84 -1.41 -6.92
N TYR A 83 10.54 -2.29 -7.88
CA TYR A 83 11.36 -3.47 -8.17
C TYR A 83 12.80 -3.10 -8.57
N TYR A 84 12.95 -2.20 -9.55
CA TYR A 84 14.26 -1.80 -10.07
C TYR A 84 15.02 -0.88 -9.13
N ARG A 85 14.32 0.01 -8.42
CA ARG A 85 14.92 1.00 -7.52
C ARG A 85 14.79 0.61 -6.05
N LEU A 86 14.62 -0.67 -5.71
CA LEU A 86 14.46 -1.11 -4.32
C LEU A 86 15.60 -0.60 -3.40
N GLU A 87 16.83 -0.51 -3.90
CA GLU A 87 17.96 -0.01 -3.12
C GLU A 87 17.79 1.44 -2.67
N PHE A 88 17.20 2.29 -3.50
CA PHE A 88 16.84 3.67 -3.14
C PHE A 88 15.79 3.71 -2.01
N PHE A 89 14.86 2.75 -1.98
CA PHE A 89 13.86 2.64 -0.92
C PHE A 89 14.44 2.05 0.37
N LEU A 90 15.48 1.22 0.30
CA LEU A 90 16.12 0.61 1.47
C LEU A 90 17.21 1.48 2.09
N GLU A 91 17.78 2.41 1.35
CA GLU A 91 18.71 3.40 1.87
C GLU A 91 17.98 4.43 2.72
N SER A 92 18.46 4.73 3.93
CA SER A 92 18.01 5.81 4.85
C SER A 92 16.50 6.07 4.93
N SER A 93 15.93 5.91 6.13
CA SER A 93 14.49 6.13 6.38
C SER A 93 13.60 5.21 5.54
N ALA A 94 14.03 3.94 5.38
CA ALA A 94 13.40 2.99 4.47
C ALA A 94 11.91 2.78 4.75
N PHE A 95 11.54 2.63 6.02
CA PHE A 95 10.14 2.46 6.43
C PHE A 95 9.27 3.68 6.11
N PHE A 96 9.82 4.89 6.18
CA PHE A 96 9.09 6.10 5.80
C PHE A 96 8.86 6.15 4.28
N LYS A 97 9.88 5.82 3.48
CA LYS A 97 9.75 5.75 2.01
C LYS A 97 8.75 4.68 1.58
N ILE A 98 8.80 3.50 2.23
CA ILE A 98 7.83 2.43 2.04
C ILE A 98 6.41 2.94 2.40
N THR A 99 6.25 3.60 3.54
CA THR A 99 4.95 4.17 3.96
C THR A 99 4.38 5.16 2.93
N ILE A 100 5.19 6.09 2.42
CA ILE A 100 4.76 7.01 1.35
C ILE A 100 4.31 6.23 0.12
N TYR A 101 5.06 5.20 -0.25
CA TYR A 101 4.74 4.35 -1.38
C TYR A 101 3.40 3.63 -1.16
N GLU A 102 3.15 3.07 0.02
CA GLU A 102 1.88 2.44 0.38
C GLU A 102 0.71 3.44 0.31
N LEU A 103 0.91 4.68 0.77
CA LEU A 103 -0.10 5.74 0.68
C LEU A 103 -0.42 6.11 -0.78
N LEU A 104 0.56 6.15 -1.68
CA LEU A 104 0.29 6.40 -3.10
C LEU A 104 -0.61 5.31 -3.69
N TYR A 105 -0.38 4.04 -3.35
CA TYR A 105 -1.21 2.92 -3.76
C TYR A 105 -2.65 3.09 -3.25
N ILE A 106 -2.81 3.40 -1.96
CA ILE A 106 -4.14 3.59 -1.34
C ILE A 106 -4.89 4.76 -2.00
N ASN A 107 -4.22 5.86 -2.31
CA ASN A 107 -4.87 7.01 -2.94
C ASN A 107 -5.30 6.73 -4.39
N LEU A 108 -4.44 6.11 -5.20
CA LEU A 108 -4.81 5.68 -6.55
C LEU A 108 -5.99 4.70 -6.51
N PHE A 109 -6.02 3.84 -5.49
CA PHE A 109 -7.13 2.94 -5.25
C PHE A 109 -8.44 3.70 -4.95
N TYR A 110 -8.42 4.70 -4.07
CA TYR A 110 -9.61 5.52 -3.78
C TYR A 110 -10.16 6.23 -5.01
N ILE A 111 -9.29 6.74 -5.88
CA ILE A 111 -9.70 7.34 -7.16
C ILE A 111 -10.47 6.33 -8.01
N ILE A 112 -9.95 5.10 -8.14
CA ILE A 112 -10.61 4.02 -8.89
C ILE A 112 -11.99 3.69 -8.30
N VAL A 113 -12.13 3.63 -6.97
CA VAL A 113 -13.43 3.37 -6.32
C VAL A 113 -14.42 4.49 -6.55
N PHE A 114 -13.97 5.74 -6.41
CA PHE A 114 -14.83 6.90 -6.53
C PHE A 114 -15.42 7.01 -7.94
N VAL A 115 -14.61 6.74 -8.96
CA VAL A 115 -14.98 6.87 -10.39
C VAL A 115 -15.80 5.69 -10.92
N TYR A 116 -15.70 4.51 -10.30
CA TYR A 116 -16.40 3.31 -10.77
C TYR A 116 -17.92 3.44 -10.72
N GLU A 117 -18.64 2.72 -11.58
CA GLU A 117 -20.11 2.65 -11.50
C GLU A 117 -20.56 1.84 -10.26
N THR A 118 -21.65 2.28 -9.60
CA THR A 118 -22.17 1.72 -8.34
C THR A 118 -22.59 0.26 -8.44
N SER A 119 -23.04 -0.18 -9.61
CA SER A 119 -23.53 -1.54 -9.92
C SER A 119 -22.49 -2.65 -9.70
N HIS A 120 -21.20 -2.30 -9.67
CA HIS A 120 -20.08 -3.25 -9.65
C HIS A 120 -19.18 -3.11 -8.42
N PHE A 121 -19.66 -2.43 -7.38
CA PHE A 121 -18.92 -2.14 -6.15
C PHE A 121 -18.37 -3.40 -5.44
N LEU A 122 -19.05 -4.54 -5.53
CA LEU A 122 -18.68 -5.78 -4.84
C LEU A 122 -17.37 -6.39 -5.36
N ILE A 123 -17.08 -6.27 -6.66
CA ILE A 123 -15.81 -6.72 -7.25
C ILE A 123 -14.65 -5.77 -6.89
N GLN A 124 -14.93 -4.47 -6.75
CA GLN A 124 -13.96 -3.53 -6.16
C GLN A 124 -13.67 -3.82 -4.69
N ALA A 125 -14.66 -4.27 -3.92
CA ALA A 125 -14.44 -4.73 -2.55
C ALA A 125 -13.50 -5.96 -2.50
N PHE A 126 -13.51 -6.83 -3.51
CA PHE A 126 -12.48 -7.87 -3.63
C PHE A 126 -11.10 -7.31 -3.98
N ALA A 127 -11.01 -6.31 -4.85
CA ALA A 127 -9.75 -5.63 -5.14
C ALA A 127 -9.16 -4.90 -3.91
N ILE A 128 -10.00 -4.38 -3.00
CA ILE A 128 -9.60 -3.85 -1.70
C ILE A 128 -8.92 -4.91 -0.85
N ASN A 129 -9.55 -6.07 -0.72
CA ASN A 129 -9.00 -7.14 0.09
C ASN A 129 -7.62 -7.54 -0.41
N VAL A 130 -7.43 -7.60 -1.74
CA VAL A 130 -6.11 -7.85 -2.33
C VAL A 130 -5.09 -6.77 -1.97
N ILE A 131 -5.44 -5.48 -2.05
CA ILE A 131 -4.51 -4.40 -1.69
C ILE A 131 -4.20 -4.44 -0.20
N ILE A 132 -5.22 -4.63 0.65
CA ILE A 132 -5.04 -4.70 2.10
C ILE A 132 -4.15 -5.89 2.44
N PHE A 133 -4.46 -7.09 1.97
CA PHE A 133 -3.64 -8.28 2.25
C PHE A 133 -2.24 -8.18 1.64
N GLY A 134 -2.13 -7.68 0.42
CA GLY A 134 -0.86 -7.57 -0.29
C GLY A 134 0.06 -6.51 0.32
N VAL A 135 -0.45 -5.30 0.53
CA VAL A 135 0.33 -4.17 1.00
C VAL A 135 0.57 -4.28 2.51
N PHE A 136 -0.48 -4.48 3.33
CA PHE A 136 -0.30 -4.48 4.80
C PHE A 136 0.48 -5.67 5.34
N PHE A 137 0.14 -6.88 4.90
CA PHE A 137 0.67 -8.07 5.55
C PHE A 137 2.04 -8.46 4.99
N LEU A 138 2.24 -8.29 3.68
CA LEU A 138 3.44 -8.81 3.02
C LEU A 138 4.59 -7.80 2.98
N ILE A 139 4.32 -6.48 3.04
CA ILE A 139 5.38 -5.48 3.09
C ILE A 139 5.81 -5.28 4.56
N PRO A 140 7.09 -5.57 4.90
CA PRO A 140 7.63 -5.27 6.21
C PRO A 140 7.63 -3.76 6.46
N ASN A 141 6.93 -3.34 7.51
CA ASN A 141 6.90 -1.96 7.97
C ASN A 141 6.83 -1.95 9.52
N ILE A 142 7.32 -0.88 10.14
CA ILE A 142 7.29 -0.72 11.60
C ILE A 142 5.86 -0.52 12.10
N LEU A 143 5.60 -0.97 13.33
CA LEU A 143 4.25 -1.14 13.85
C LEU A 143 3.40 0.14 13.78
N HIS A 144 3.98 1.28 14.17
CA HIS A 144 3.22 2.54 14.19
C HIS A 144 2.87 3.05 12.79
N TYR A 145 3.74 2.89 11.79
CA TYR A 145 3.39 3.18 10.41
C TYR A 145 2.33 2.21 9.89
N ARG A 146 2.40 0.92 10.23
CA ARG A 146 1.33 -0.04 9.89
C ARG A 146 -0.01 0.39 10.47
N ILE A 147 -0.06 0.76 11.75
CA ILE A 147 -1.30 1.23 12.40
C ILE A 147 -1.82 2.50 11.72
N PHE A 148 -0.92 3.46 11.44
CA PHE A 148 -1.30 4.69 10.75
C PHE A 148 -1.92 4.42 9.38
N ILE A 149 -1.27 3.61 8.56
CA ILE A 149 -1.77 3.26 7.23
C ILE A 149 -3.12 2.52 7.37
N ALA A 150 -3.30 1.66 8.38
CA ALA A 150 -4.55 0.92 8.60
C ALA A 150 -5.72 1.86 8.87
N LEU A 151 -5.50 2.80 9.80
CA LEU A 151 -6.49 3.81 10.14
C LEU A 151 -6.77 4.73 8.96
N TYR A 152 -5.73 5.16 8.23
CA TYR A 152 -5.88 5.94 7.01
C TYR A 152 -6.72 5.19 5.96
N THR A 153 -6.42 3.90 5.76
CA THR A 153 -7.08 3.05 4.77
C THR A 153 -8.56 2.86 5.11
N LEU A 154 -8.87 2.63 6.38
CA LEU A 154 -10.23 2.49 6.88
C LEU A 154 -11.01 3.80 6.76
N ALA A 155 -10.45 4.91 7.25
CA ALA A 155 -11.09 6.21 7.24
C ALA A 155 -11.37 6.69 5.81
N GLY A 156 -10.37 6.63 4.92
CA GLY A 156 -10.56 7.04 3.53
C GLY A 156 -11.56 6.15 2.78
N PHE A 157 -11.60 4.85 3.08
CA PHE A 157 -12.62 3.97 2.49
C PHE A 157 -14.03 4.33 2.96
N LEU A 158 -14.23 4.59 4.26
CA LEU A 158 -15.52 5.07 4.78
C LEU A 158 -15.93 6.40 4.13
N VAL A 159 -15.02 7.36 4.00
CA VAL A 159 -15.30 8.65 3.36
C VAL A 159 -15.72 8.47 1.89
N VAL A 160 -14.97 7.69 1.12
CA VAL A 160 -15.26 7.46 -0.31
C VAL A 160 -16.60 6.75 -0.48
N THR A 161 -16.86 5.72 0.33
CA THR A 161 -18.12 4.95 0.25
C THR A 161 -19.32 5.77 0.68
N MET A 162 -19.24 6.54 1.76
CA MET A 162 -20.34 7.42 2.19
C MET A 162 -20.63 8.52 1.17
N SER A 163 -19.58 9.12 0.59
CA SER A 163 -19.73 10.15 -0.44
C SER A 163 -20.42 9.60 -1.69
N LYS A 164 -20.02 8.40 -2.12
CA LYS A 164 -20.61 7.72 -3.27
C LYS A 164 -22.04 7.24 -3.00
N ALA A 165 -22.33 6.76 -1.80
CA ALA A 165 -23.68 6.41 -1.38
C ALA A 165 -24.60 7.63 -1.42
N TYR A 166 -24.16 8.77 -0.86
CA TYR A 166 -24.94 10.01 -0.87
C TYR A 166 -25.19 10.52 -2.30
N ALA A 167 -24.18 10.47 -3.18
CA ALA A 167 -24.31 10.90 -4.58
C ALA A 167 -25.23 10.00 -5.42
N GLY A 168 -25.42 8.73 -5.03
CA GLY A 168 -26.29 7.78 -5.74
C GLY A 168 -27.78 7.83 -5.34
N PHE A 169 -28.15 8.66 -4.36
CA PHE A 169 -29.55 8.86 -3.92
C PHE A 169 -30.23 10.10 -4.54
N HIS A 170 -29.56 10.78 -5.48
CA HIS A 170 -30.10 11.86 -6.31
C HIS A 170 -30.02 11.49 -7.78
#